data_AF-H5Y7U3-F1
#
_entry.id   AF-H5Y7U3-F1
#
_cell.length_a   1.000
_cell.length_b   1.000
_cell.length_c   1.000
_cell.angle_alpha   90.00
_cell.angle_beta   90.00
_cell.angle_gamma   90.00
#
_symmetry.space_group_name_H-M   'P 1'
#
loop_
_entity.id
_entity.type
_entity.pdbx_description
1 polymer ?
#
loop_
_entity_poly.entity_id
_entity_poly.type
_entity_poly.pdbx_seq_one_letter_code
_entity_poly.pdbx_strand_id
1 'polypeptide(L)'
;MRPLPSLRSDATPSPDGASVSDTALSRCTDDYLDIVLDRRTAKATLAGGWKYIGFEPCALPDVDLTQIERSAWLLARLCATRRL
;
A
#
# COMPACT_ATOMS: atom_id res chain seq x y z
N MET A 1 7.78 -1.76 63.91
CA MET A 1 6.94 -2.08 62.73
C MET A 1 6.85 -0.83 61.87
N ARG A 2 7.37 -0.85 60.63
CA ARG A 2 7.25 0.29 59.70
C ARG A 2 5.98 0.10 58.85
N PRO A 3 5.14 1.14 58.65
CA PRO A 3 4.00 1.03 57.75
C PRO A 3 4.49 1.03 56.29
N LEU A 4 3.89 0.16 55.47
CA LEU A 4 4.12 0.14 54.03
C LEU A 4 3.48 1.39 53.39
N PRO A 5 4.12 1.98 52.36
CA PRO A 5 3.52 3.09 51.63
C PRO A 5 2.30 2.62 50.83
N SER A 6 1.19 3.32 50.96
CA SER A 6 -0.05 3.09 50.21
C SER A 6 0.19 3.25 48.71
N LEU A 7 0.01 2.17 47.95
CA LEU A 7 -0.14 2.24 46.50
C LEU A 7 -1.37 3.12 46.22
N ARG A 8 -1.15 4.33 45.69
CA ARG A 8 -2.22 5.04 45.00
C ARG A 8 -2.48 4.26 43.72
N SER A 9 -3.68 3.69 43.59
CA SER A 9 -4.21 3.21 42.32
C SER A 9 -4.21 4.40 41.37
N ASP A 10 -3.16 4.49 40.57
CA ASP A 10 -3.15 5.38 39.42
C ASP A 10 -4.15 4.76 38.45
N ALA A 11 -5.32 5.37 38.37
CA ALA A 11 -6.30 5.02 37.37
C ALA A 11 -5.68 5.41 36.03
N THR A 12 -4.97 4.48 35.41
CA THR A 12 -4.71 4.53 33.97
C THR A 12 -6.07 4.78 33.32
N PRO A 13 -6.27 5.91 32.62
CA PRO A 13 -7.51 6.07 31.88
C PRO A 13 -7.61 4.87 30.96
N SER A 14 -8.67 4.08 31.17
CA SER A 14 -9.08 3.02 30.25
C SER A 14 -8.98 3.62 28.86
N PRO A 15 -8.39 2.95 27.86
CA PRO A 15 -8.56 3.42 26.50
C PRO A 15 -10.06 3.37 26.29
N ASP A 16 -10.69 4.55 26.33
CA ASP A 16 -12.03 4.72 25.84
C ASP A 16 -12.02 3.97 24.52
N GLY A 17 -12.96 3.03 24.39
CA GLY A 17 -13.29 2.43 23.11
C GLY A 17 -13.73 3.57 22.22
N ALA A 18 -12.77 4.32 21.70
CA ALA A 18 -12.96 5.36 20.75
C ALA A 18 -13.45 4.61 19.53
N SER A 19 -14.77 4.57 19.38
CA SER A 19 -15.38 4.36 18.08
C SER A 19 -14.77 5.45 17.21
N VAL A 20 -13.66 5.13 16.54
CA VAL A 20 -13.05 6.01 15.55
C VAL A 20 -14.15 6.23 14.55
N SER A 21 -14.69 7.44 14.52
CA SER A 21 -15.81 7.75 13.65
C SER A 21 -15.38 7.53 12.21
N ASP A 22 -16.30 7.09 11.37
CA ASP A 22 -16.02 6.87 9.94
C ASP A 22 -15.40 8.12 9.28
N THR A 23 -15.75 9.31 9.77
CA THR A 23 -15.17 10.59 9.34
C THR A 23 -13.69 10.73 9.73
N ALA A 24 -13.28 10.28 10.92
CA ALA A 24 -11.89 10.30 11.34
C ALA A 24 -11.05 9.28 10.54
N LEU A 25 -11.63 8.11 10.22
CA LEU A 25 -10.98 7.08 9.41
C LEU A 25 -10.84 7.49 7.93
N SER A 26 -11.87 8.14 7.37
CA SER A 26 -11.83 8.69 6.01
C SER A 26 -10.71 9.71 5.89
N ARG A 27 -10.61 10.65 6.84
CA ARG A 27 -9.54 11.67 6.84
C ARG A 27 -8.15 11.05 6.92
N CYS A 28 -7.97 10.06 7.79
CA CYS A 28 -6.68 9.34 7.89
C CYS A 28 -6.30 8.65 6.56
N THR A 29 -7.29 8.12 5.83
CA THR A 29 -7.08 7.50 4.52
C THR A 29 -6.68 8.55 3.47
N ASP A 30 -7.38 9.69 3.44
CA ASP A 30 -7.09 10.79 2.52
C ASP A 30 -5.70 11.38 2.80
N ASP A 31 -5.37 11.65 4.06
CA ASP A 31 -4.06 12.13 4.50
C ASP A 31 -2.94 11.15 4.10
N TYR A 32 -3.20 9.84 4.21
CA TYR A 32 -2.25 8.82 3.79
C TYR A 32 -2.04 8.87 2.27
N LEU A 33 -3.11 8.98 1.47
CA LEU A 33 -3.00 9.08 0.02
C LEU A 33 -2.18 10.30 -0.40
N ASP A 34 -2.35 11.45 0.26
CA ASP A 34 -1.53 12.64 0.02
C ASP A 34 -0.04 12.37 0.27
N ILE A 35 0.29 11.58 1.29
CA ILE A 35 1.66 11.17 1.61
C ILE A 35 2.22 10.19 0.58
N VAL A 36 1.47 9.16 0.14
CA VAL A 36 1.99 8.14 -0.79
C VAL A 36 2.06 8.65 -2.23
N LEU A 37 1.14 9.54 -2.60
CA LEU A 37 1.06 10.12 -3.94
C LEU A 37 1.96 11.35 -4.11
N ASP A 38 2.47 11.95 -3.03
CA ASP A 38 3.47 13.02 -3.15
C ASP A 38 4.69 12.50 -3.95
N ARG A 39 4.93 13.13 -5.10
CA ARG A 39 6.04 12.80 -6.00
C ARG A 39 7.40 12.81 -5.30
N ARG A 40 7.55 13.58 -4.23
CA ARG A 40 8.80 13.71 -3.46
C ARG A 40 9.05 12.51 -2.53
N THR A 41 7.98 11.91 -2.00
CA THR A 41 8.01 10.70 -1.15
C THR A 41 7.94 9.42 -1.99
N ALA A 42 7.33 9.48 -3.18
CA ALA A 42 7.30 8.43 -4.20
C ALA A 42 8.66 8.16 -4.86
N LYS A 43 9.77 8.28 -4.12
CA LYS A 43 11.04 7.72 -4.56
C LYS A 43 10.89 6.21 -4.54
N ALA A 44 10.79 5.63 -5.74
CA ALA A 44 10.87 4.21 -6.03
C ALA A 44 12.24 3.64 -5.57
N THR A 45 12.42 3.52 -4.26
CA THR A 45 13.67 3.07 -3.66
C THR A 45 13.76 1.54 -3.69
N LEU A 46 12.65 0.86 -3.96
CA LEU A 46 12.63 -0.57 -4.25
C LEU A 46 12.60 -0.81 -5.76
N ALA A 47 13.77 -0.84 -6.38
CA ALA A 47 13.98 -1.77 -7.49
C ALA A 47 13.95 -3.19 -6.90
N GLY A 48 12.76 -3.67 -6.53
CA GLY A 48 12.51 -4.91 -5.81
C GLY A 48 12.96 -6.11 -6.64
N GLY A 49 14.23 -6.50 -6.53
CA GLY A 49 14.83 -7.64 -7.22
C GLY A 49 14.91 -7.54 -8.75
N TRP A 50 14.18 -6.62 -9.39
CA TRP A 50 14.11 -6.46 -10.85
C TRP A 50 15.46 -6.26 -11.52
N LYS A 51 16.44 -5.67 -10.82
CA LYS A 51 17.81 -5.50 -11.32
C LYS A 51 18.54 -6.83 -11.61
N TYR A 52 18.01 -7.95 -11.11
CA TYR A 52 18.56 -9.29 -11.32
C TYR A 52 17.81 -10.09 -12.40
N ILE A 53 16.76 -9.52 -12.98
CA ILE A 53 15.97 -10.16 -14.05
C ILE A 53 16.38 -9.52 -15.37
N GLY A 54 16.96 -10.32 -16.26
CA GLY A 54 17.24 -9.95 -17.64
C GLY A 54 16.29 -10.67 -18.59
N PHE A 55 15.87 -10.00 -19.66
CA PHE A 55 15.16 -10.61 -20.77
C PHE A 55 16.09 -10.69 -21.98
N GLU A 56 16.10 -11.82 -22.68
CA GLU A 56 16.86 -11.96 -23.92
C GLU A 56 16.21 -11.10 -25.02
N PRO A 57 16.97 -10.23 -25.72
CA PRO A 57 16.41 -9.43 -26.79
C PRO A 57 16.10 -10.28 -28.04
N CYS A 58 14.87 -10.21 -28.54
CA CYS A 58 14.52 -10.72 -29.86
C CYS A 58 14.76 -9.63 -30.91
N ALA A 59 15.77 -9.82 -31.77
CA ALA A 59 16.16 -8.82 -32.78
C ALA A 59 15.17 -8.70 -33.94
N LEU A 60 14.40 -9.76 -34.22
CA LEU A 60 13.41 -9.79 -35.29
C LEU A 60 12.13 -10.46 -34.77
N PRO A 61 11.24 -9.70 -34.12
CA PRO A 61 9.98 -10.24 -33.63
C PRO A 61 9.01 -10.50 -34.79
N ASP A 62 8.36 -11.66 -34.76
CA ASP A 62 7.32 -12.03 -35.75
C ASP A 62 5.95 -11.39 -35.46
N VAL A 63 5.85 -10.57 -34.40
CA VAL A 63 4.58 -10.00 -33.91
C VAL A 63 4.55 -8.49 -34.06
N ASP A 64 3.46 -7.97 -34.62
CA ASP A 64 3.19 -6.53 -34.63
C ASP A 64 2.76 -6.04 -33.23
N LEU A 65 3.22 -4.86 -32.83
CA LEU A 65 2.87 -4.23 -31.55
C LEU A 65 1.36 -4.07 -31.37
N THR A 66 0.63 -3.88 -32.48
CA THR A 66 -0.84 -3.77 -32.43
C THR A 66 -1.54 -5.10 -32.18
N GLN A 67 -0.84 -6.23 -32.34
CA GLN A 67 -1.36 -7.58 -32.13
C GLN A 67 -1.05 -8.12 -30.74
N ILE A 68 -0.21 -7.43 -29.95
CA ILE A 68 0.11 -7.83 -28.57
C ILE A 68 -1.17 -7.83 -27.72
N GLU A 69 -1.60 -9.01 -27.31
CA GLU A 69 -2.68 -9.20 -26.36
C GLU A 69 -2.21 -8.77 -24.96
N ARG A 70 -2.93 -7.83 -24.33
CA ARG A 70 -2.65 -7.34 -22.97
C ARG A 70 -3.74 -7.74 -21.98
N SER A 71 -4.56 -8.71 -22.36
CA SER A 71 -5.63 -9.21 -21.51
C SER A 71 -5.07 -10.25 -20.55
N ALA A 72 -5.60 -10.29 -19.33
CA ALA A 72 -5.23 -11.27 -18.33
C ALA A 72 -6.45 -11.63 -17.48
N TRP A 73 -6.51 -12.86 -16.99
CA TRP A 73 -7.52 -13.26 -16.02
C TRP A 73 -7.04 -12.96 -14.61
N LEU A 74 -7.85 -12.22 -13.85
CA LEU A 74 -7.64 -11.97 -12.43
C LEU A 74 -8.93 -12.27 -11.67
N LEU A 75 -8.87 -13.21 -10.72
CA LEU A 75 -10.01 -13.58 -9.86
C LEU A 75 -11.29 -13.90 -10.67
N ALA A 76 -11.14 -14.74 -11.71
CA ALA A 76 -12.23 -15.12 -12.63
C ALA A 76 -12.88 -13.94 -13.39
N ARG A 77 -12.18 -12.81 -13.52
CA ARG A 77 -12.58 -11.69 -14.38
C ARG A 77 -11.49 -11.42 -15.41
N LEU A 78 -11.91 -11.13 -16.65
CA LEU A 78 -11.00 -10.68 -17.68
C LEU A 78 -10.63 -9.20 -17.44
N CYS A 79 -9.35 -8.94 -17.21
CA CYS A 79 -8.75 -7.61 -17.13
C CYS A 79 -8.16 -7.27 -18.49
N ALA A 80 -8.74 -6.28 -19.18
CA ALA A 80 -8.21 -5.77 -20.44
C ALA A 80 -7.80 -4.31 -20.28
N THR A 81 -6.66 -3.95 -20.84
CA THR A 81 -6.22 -2.55 -20.90
C THR A 81 -6.96 -1.85 -22.03
N ARG A 82 -7.61 -0.71 -21.78
CA ARG A 82 -8.15 0.14 -22.86
C ARG A 82 -6.98 0.67 -23.68
N ARG A 83 -7.01 0.47 -25.01
CA ARG A 83 -6.11 1.21 -25.91
C ARG A 83 -6.48 2.69 -25.83
N LEU A 84 -5.50 3.55 -25.52
CA LEU A 84 -5.61 5.00 -25.65
C LEU A 84 -5.47 5.40 -27.12
#